data_AF-A0A1U9MIE1-F1
#
_entry.id   AF-A0A1U9MIE1-F1
#
_cell.length_a   1.000
_cell.length_b   1.000
_cell.length_c   1.000
_cell.angle_alpha   90.00
_cell.angle_beta   90.00
_cell.angle_gamma   90.00
#
_symmetry.space_group_name_H-M   'P 1'
#
loop_
_entity.id
_entity.type
_entity.pdbx_description
1 polymer ?
#
loop_
_entity_poly.entity_id
_entity_poly.type
_entity_poly.pdbx_seq_one_letter_code
_entity_poly.pdbx_strand_id
1 'polypeptide(L)'
;MSSRRRKWYGLGALLILLLATFIVGLVVHRLLLPLGFTGIIIEALVASIFLAQKSLVDHVARVEKAFKQGSLAEARSAVSLIVGRETKNLDESAVCRAAIESLAENSSDGVVAPVFWYLILGLPGLFCYKLVNTADSMIGYKNERFKDFGWASARLDDVVNFIPARLTALIVILTSGLFINRKAAAKSLEVVKKDARHHHSPNAGFPECAFAGALDVKLLGPRIYSGEAVDEPFQNDSGKMARPADIYRAIRLFKRSMDVLFLIILVVFLIAFVN
;
A
#
# COMPACT_ATOMS: atom_id res chain seq x y z
N MET A 1 -19.47 10.29 -26.98
CA MET A 1 -18.40 11.24 -26.61
C MET A 1 -17.05 10.66 -27.04
N SER A 2 -16.14 11.42 -27.66
CA SER A 2 -14.86 10.89 -28.14
C SER A 2 -13.90 10.55 -26.99
N SER A 3 -13.01 9.56 -27.19
CA SER A 3 -11.98 9.16 -26.20
C SER A 3 -11.14 10.35 -25.74
N ARG A 4 -10.72 11.22 -26.67
CA ARG A 4 -9.97 12.44 -26.36
C ARG A 4 -10.74 13.39 -25.43
N ARG A 5 -12.05 13.58 -25.62
CA ARG A 5 -12.87 14.40 -24.72
C ARG A 5 -13.01 13.78 -23.33
N ARG A 6 -13.19 12.45 -23.25
CA ARG A 6 -13.22 11.72 -21.95
C ARG A 6 -11.93 11.93 -21.16
N LYS A 7 -10.77 11.81 -21.81
CA LYS A 7 -9.45 12.06 -21.19
C LYS A 7 -9.32 13.49 -20.65
N TRP A 8 -9.72 14.49 -21.43
CA TRP A 8 -9.67 15.88 -20.99
C TRP A 8 -10.62 16.18 -19.81
N TYR A 9 -11.83 15.61 -19.82
CA TYR A 9 -12.74 15.76 -18.68
C TYR A 9 -12.22 15.08 -17.41
N GLY A 10 -11.64 13.88 -17.55
CA GLY A 10 -11.01 13.19 -16.44
C GLY A 10 -9.83 13.95 -15.85
N LEU A 11 -8.94 14.46 -16.71
CA LEU A 11 -7.82 15.31 -16.30
C LEU A 11 -8.30 16.60 -15.64
N GLY A 12 -9.29 17.28 -16.23
CA GLY A 12 -9.86 18.50 -15.67
C GLY A 12 -10.48 18.27 -14.28
N ALA A 13 -11.27 17.22 -14.13
CA ALA A 13 -11.86 16.84 -12.84
C ALA A 13 -10.77 16.54 -11.79
N LEU A 14 -9.74 15.78 -12.17
CA LEU A 14 -8.61 15.47 -11.28
C LEU A 14 -7.86 16.75 -10.85
N LEU A 15 -7.56 17.66 -11.77
CA LEU A 15 -6.86 18.91 -11.47
C LEU A 15 -7.68 19.84 -10.57
N ILE A 16 -8.99 19.94 -10.80
CA ILE A 16 -9.89 20.74 -9.95
C ILE A 16 -9.93 20.17 -8.53
N LEU A 17 -10.08 18.85 -8.40
CA LEU A 17 -10.09 18.20 -7.10
C LEU A 17 -8.75 18.33 -6.39
N LEU A 18 -7.63 18.17 -7.11
CA LEU A 18 -6.28 18.36 -6.56
C LEU A 18 -6.09 19.79 -6.04
N LEU A 19 -6.47 20.79 -6.82
CA LEU A 19 -6.39 22.19 -6.40
C LEU A 19 -7.26 22.44 -5.16
N ALA A 20 -8.48 21.92 -5.14
CA ALA A 20 -9.37 22.04 -4.00
C ALA A 20 -8.78 21.39 -2.73
N THR A 21 -8.29 20.14 -2.82
CA THR A 21 -7.69 19.46 -1.67
C THR A 21 -6.40 20.11 -1.20
N PHE A 22 -5.61 20.64 -2.13
CA PHE A 22 -4.39 21.37 -1.81
C PHE A 22 -4.71 22.65 -1.03
N ILE A 23 -5.69 23.44 -1.50
CA ILE A 23 -6.16 24.66 -0.81
C ILE A 23 -6.70 24.31 0.58
N VAL A 24 -7.51 23.27 0.71
CA VAL A 24 -8.03 22.84 2.01
C VAL A 24 -6.89 22.47 2.96
N GLY A 25 -5.92 21.68 2.51
CA GLY A 25 -4.74 21.33 3.31
C GLY A 25 -3.94 22.57 3.74
N LEU A 26 -3.77 23.54 2.84
CA LEU A 26 -3.07 24.80 3.15
C LEU A 26 -3.82 25.63 4.19
N VAL A 27 -5.14 25.77 4.02
CA VAL A 27 -5.99 26.52 4.95
C VAL A 27 -5.94 25.88 6.34
N VAL A 28 -6.11 24.56 6.44
CA VAL A 28 -6.04 23.84 7.73
C VAL A 28 -4.68 24.05 8.38
N HIS A 29 -3.57 23.84 7.66
CA HIS A 29 -2.23 24.04 8.19
C HIS A 29 -2.04 25.50 8.68
N ARG A 30 -2.42 26.50 7.87
CA ARG A 30 -2.29 27.93 8.22
C ARG A 30 -3.12 28.32 9.45
N LEU A 31 -4.29 27.73 9.65
CA LEU A 31 -5.12 27.97 10.82
C LEU A 31 -4.54 27.36 12.10
N LEU A 32 -3.74 26.30 11.98
CA LEU A 32 -3.11 25.63 13.13
C LEU A 32 -1.77 26.26 13.53
N LEU A 33 -1.03 26.88 12.58
CA LEU A 33 0.23 27.58 12.86
C LEU A 33 0.21 28.53 14.07
N PRO A 34 -0.76 29.46 14.24
CA PRO A 34 -0.75 30.39 15.36
C PRO A 34 -0.96 29.73 16.73
N LEU A 35 -1.39 28.45 16.78
CA LEU A 35 -1.59 27.70 18.01
C LEU A 35 -0.29 27.08 18.56
N GLY A 36 0.85 27.29 17.88
CA GLY A 36 2.15 26.78 18.31
C GLY A 36 2.16 25.27 18.51
N PHE A 37 2.65 24.81 19.68
CA PHE A 37 2.74 23.37 19.99
C PHE A 37 1.38 22.66 19.98
N THR A 38 0.31 23.32 20.42
CA THR A 38 -1.05 22.77 20.35
C THR A 38 -1.49 22.58 18.90
N GLY A 39 -1.12 23.51 18.01
CA GLY A 39 -1.34 23.39 16.57
C GLY A 39 -0.68 22.15 15.97
N ILE A 40 0.57 21.87 16.36
CA ILE A 40 1.32 20.67 15.93
C ILE A 40 0.60 19.39 16.37
N ILE A 41 0.12 19.32 17.61
CA ILE A 41 -0.63 18.15 18.10
C ILE A 41 -1.91 17.94 17.29
N ILE A 42 -2.68 19.00 17.05
CA ILE A 42 -3.92 18.91 16.27
C ILE A 42 -3.62 18.50 14.83
N GLU A 43 -2.58 19.06 14.21
CA GLU A 43 -2.17 18.68 12.85
C GLU A 43 -1.75 17.22 12.77
N ALA A 44 -1.00 16.71 13.74
CA ALA A 44 -0.64 15.30 13.84
C ALA A 44 -1.87 14.39 13.98
N LEU A 45 -2.89 14.80 14.76
CA LEU A 45 -4.15 14.09 14.87
C LEU A 45 -4.91 14.08 13.53
N VAL A 46 -5.00 15.22 12.85
CA VAL A 46 -5.60 15.31 11.51
C VAL A 46 -4.87 14.40 10.53
N ALA A 47 -3.54 14.45 10.50
CA ALA A 47 -2.73 13.62 9.62
C ALA A 47 -2.94 12.12 9.90
N SER A 48 -3.08 11.73 11.17
CA SER A 48 -3.29 10.33 11.58
C SER A 48 -4.58 9.71 11.03
N ILE A 49 -5.62 10.51 10.79
CA ILE A 49 -6.90 10.05 10.21
C ILE A 49 -6.70 9.51 8.80
N PHE A 50 -5.71 10.05 8.06
CA PHE A 50 -5.41 9.62 6.70
C PHE A 50 -4.47 8.41 6.64
N LEU A 51 -4.06 7.84 7.77
CA LEU A 51 -3.23 6.64 7.83
C LEU A 51 -4.08 5.38 8.06
N ALA A 52 -4.03 4.43 7.13
CA ALA A 52 -4.90 3.26 7.14
C ALA A 52 -4.39 2.07 8.00
N GLN A 53 -3.39 2.29 8.86
CA GLN A 53 -2.67 1.22 9.56
C GLN A 53 -3.59 0.26 10.34
N LYS A 54 -4.53 0.79 11.13
CA LYS A 54 -5.45 -0.03 11.94
C LYS A 54 -6.40 -0.83 11.05
N SER A 55 -7.07 -0.16 10.12
CA SER A 55 -8.02 -0.79 9.20
C SER A 55 -7.38 -1.93 8.42
N LEU A 56 -6.17 -1.70 7.90
CA LEU A 56 -5.42 -2.70 7.15
C LEU A 56 -5.14 -3.96 7.99
N VAL A 57 -4.67 -3.79 9.23
CA VAL A 57 -4.46 -4.91 10.15
C VAL A 57 -5.77 -5.64 10.44
N ASP A 58 -6.84 -4.91 10.73
CA ASP A 58 -8.13 -5.50 11.10
C ASP A 58 -8.69 -6.35 9.96
N HIS A 59 -8.61 -5.88 8.72
CA HIS A 59 -9.07 -6.64 7.56
C HIS A 59 -8.23 -7.90 7.28
N VAL A 60 -6.89 -7.80 7.32
CA VAL A 60 -6.00 -8.96 7.09
C VAL A 60 -6.10 -9.97 8.24
N ALA A 61 -6.27 -9.51 9.48
CA ALA A 61 -6.46 -10.37 10.65
C ALA A 61 -7.79 -11.14 10.62
N ARG A 62 -8.83 -10.64 9.93
CA ARG A 62 -10.07 -11.41 9.71
C ARG A 62 -9.82 -12.67 8.87
N VAL A 63 -8.94 -12.60 7.88
CA VAL A 63 -8.54 -13.76 7.07
C VAL A 63 -7.80 -14.79 7.95
N GLU A 64 -6.86 -14.33 8.76
CA GLU A 64 -6.15 -15.19 9.73
C GLU A 64 -7.13 -15.87 10.71
N LYS A 65 -8.10 -15.11 11.23
CA LYS A 65 -9.11 -15.61 12.17
C LYS A 65 -10.00 -16.68 11.54
N ALA A 66 -10.44 -16.48 10.29
CA ALA A 66 -11.25 -17.47 9.57
C ALA A 66 -10.51 -18.82 9.41
N PHE A 67 -9.20 -18.78 9.12
CA PHE A 67 -8.39 -20.00 9.08
C PHE A 67 -8.25 -20.67 10.45
N LYS A 68 -8.09 -19.91 11.53
CA LYS A 68 -8.07 -20.46 12.89
C LYS A 68 -9.39 -21.14 13.28
N GLN A 69 -10.50 -20.75 12.66
CA GLN A 69 -11.82 -21.34 12.84
C GLN A 69 -12.07 -22.53 11.90
N GLY A 70 -11.11 -22.88 11.03
CA GLY A 70 -11.20 -24.02 10.12
C GLY A 70 -12.03 -23.77 8.86
N SER A 71 -12.33 -22.51 8.51
CA SER A 71 -13.23 -22.18 7.39
C SER A 71 -12.51 -21.46 6.25
N LEU A 72 -12.17 -22.22 5.19
CA LEU A 72 -11.67 -21.64 3.94
C LEU A 72 -12.72 -20.77 3.25
N ALA A 73 -14.00 -21.11 3.37
CA ALA A 73 -15.09 -20.32 2.80
C ALA A 73 -15.17 -18.93 3.45
N GLU A 74 -15.07 -18.85 4.77
CA GLU A 74 -15.00 -17.56 5.48
C GLU A 74 -13.72 -16.80 5.15
N ALA A 75 -12.57 -17.48 4.99
CA ALA A 75 -11.33 -16.85 4.59
C ALA A 75 -11.42 -16.22 3.17
N ARG A 76 -12.08 -16.91 2.23
CA ARG A 76 -12.39 -16.39 0.88
C ARG A 76 -13.30 -15.17 0.92
N SER A 77 -14.29 -15.17 1.83
CA SER A 77 -15.20 -14.04 2.03
C SER A 77 -14.52 -12.87 2.74
N ALA A 78 -13.56 -13.13 3.62
CA ALA A 78 -12.81 -12.08 4.30
C ALA A 78 -11.81 -11.41 3.33
N VAL A 79 -11.09 -12.22 2.54
CA VAL A 79 -10.08 -11.70 1.61
C VAL A 79 -10.71 -10.94 0.44
N SER A 80 -11.95 -11.27 0.02
CA SER A 80 -12.67 -10.53 -1.05
C SER A 80 -12.95 -9.07 -0.69
N LEU A 81 -12.91 -8.71 0.59
CA LEU A 81 -13.09 -7.33 1.03
C LEU A 81 -11.82 -6.48 0.85
N ILE A 82 -10.68 -7.10 0.54
CA ILE A 82 -9.37 -6.43 0.42
C ILE A 82 -8.63 -6.71 -0.89
N VAL A 83 -9.27 -7.44 -1.81
CA VAL A 83 -8.72 -7.67 -3.16
C VAL A 83 -9.75 -7.31 -4.22
N GLY A 84 -9.27 -6.77 -5.35
CA GLY A 84 -10.10 -6.47 -6.52
C GLY A 84 -10.35 -7.67 -7.46
N ARG A 85 -10.04 -8.91 -7.04
CA ARG A 85 -10.15 -10.13 -7.87
C ARG A 85 -11.18 -11.12 -7.33
N GLU A 86 -11.63 -12.03 -8.19
CA GLU A 86 -12.55 -13.10 -7.77
C GLU A 86 -11.88 -14.05 -6.77
N THR A 87 -12.57 -14.36 -5.67
CA THR A 87 -12.02 -15.17 -4.58
C THR A 87 -12.68 -16.54 -4.38
N LYS A 88 -13.82 -16.79 -5.05
CA LYS A 88 -14.67 -17.97 -4.80
C LYS A 88 -13.93 -19.30 -4.96
N ASN A 89 -12.99 -19.36 -5.90
CA ASN A 89 -12.26 -20.57 -6.26
C ASN A 89 -10.80 -20.59 -5.76
N LEU A 90 -10.40 -19.64 -4.89
CA LEU A 90 -9.02 -19.59 -4.39
C LEU A 90 -8.75 -20.75 -3.42
N ASP A 91 -7.71 -21.54 -3.64
CA ASP A 91 -7.24 -22.47 -2.61
C ASP A 91 -6.67 -21.74 -1.39
N GLU A 92 -6.33 -22.49 -0.33
CA GLU A 92 -5.78 -21.93 0.91
C GLU A 92 -4.54 -21.05 0.66
N SER A 93 -3.61 -21.53 -0.16
CA SER A 93 -2.37 -20.81 -0.48
C SER A 93 -2.67 -19.49 -1.21
N ALA A 94 -3.58 -19.52 -2.18
CA ALA A 94 -3.98 -18.35 -2.95
C ALA A 94 -4.71 -17.32 -2.08
N VAL A 95 -5.53 -17.74 -1.10
CA VAL A 95 -6.11 -16.82 -0.10
C VAL A 95 -5.02 -16.21 0.78
N CYS A 96 -4.03 -16.99 1.22
CA CYS A 96 -2.92 -16.48 2.03
C CYS A 96 -2.06 -15.48 1.26
N ARG A 97 -1.71 -15.80 0.01
CA ARG A 97 -0.98 -14.88 -0.89
C ARG A 97 -1.75 -13.59 -1.09
N ALA A 98 -3.03 -13.68 -1.43
CA ALA A 98 -3.91 -12.53 -1.60
C ALA A 98 -3.93 -11.60 -0.37
N ALA A 99 -4.02 -12.16 0.84
CA ALA A 99 -3.99 -11.38 2.06
C ALA A 99 -2.63 -10.68 2.30
N ILE A 100 -1.51 -11.37 2.00
CA ILE A 100 -0.16 -10.84 2.18
C ILE A 100 0.17 -9.79 1.11
N GLU A 101 -0.24 -10.01 -0.15
CA GLU A 101 -0.14 -9.06 -1.26
C GLU A 101 -0.87 -7.76 -0.93
N SER A 102 -2.14 -7.86 -0.54
CA SER A 102 -2.92 -6.69 -0.11
C SER A 102 -2.28 -5.97 1.07
N LEU A 103 -1.76 -6.69 2.07
CA LEU A 103 -1.05 -6.09 3.19
C LEU A 103 0.19 -5.33 2.73
N ALA A 104 1.01 -5.95 1.87
CA ALA A 104 2.27 -5.38 1.40
C ALA A 104 2.03 -4.13 0.56
N GLU A 105 1.18 -4.20 -0.45
CA GLU A 105 0.81 -3.06 -1.31
C GLU A 105 0.25 -1.90 -0.46
N ASN A 106 -0.73 -2.17 0.39
CA ASN A 106 -1.34 -1.14 1.25
C ASN A 106 -0.43 -0.67 2.40
N SER A 107 0.68 -1.35 2.67
CA SER A 107 1.71 -0.80 3.57
C SER A 107 2.34 0.47 2.97
N SER A 108 2.53 0.47 1.65
CA SER A 108 2.96 1.65 0.90
C SER A 108 1.82 2.67 0.87
N ASP A 109 0.69 2.30 0.27
CA ASP A 109 -0.30 3.28 -0.16
C ASP A 109 -1.19 3.79 0.99
N GLY A 110 -1.38 2.91 1.96
CA GLY A 110 -2.16 3.18 3.16
C GLY A 110 -1.41 3.97 4.22
N VAL A 111 -0.07 3.91 4.25
CA VAL A 111 0.72 4.46 5.38
C VAL A 111 1.99 5.18 4.94
N VAL A 112 2.95 4.51 4.29
CA VAL A 112 4.27 5.11 3.99
C VAL A 112 4.15 6.28 3.01
N ALA A 113 3.35 6.15 1.96
CA ALA A 113 3.16 7.20 0.96
C ALA A 113 2.41 8.44 1.50
N PRO A 114 1.30 8.30 2.26
CA PRO A 114 0.70 9.41 2.99
C PRO A 114 1.70 10.15 3.90
N VAL A 115 2.48 9.40 4.70
CA VAL A 115 3.50 9.95 5.59
C VAL A 115 4.58 10.68 4.80
N PHE A 116 5.07 10.09 3.70
CA PHE A 116 6.07 10.70 2.83
C PHE A 116 5.61 12.05 2.28
N TRP A 117 4.40 12.14 1.73
CA TRP A 117 3.88 13.38 1.18
C TRP A 117 3.54 14.42 2.25
N TYR A 118 3.14 13.98 3.45
CA TYR A 118 3.04 14.85 4.62
C TYR A 118 4.39 15.46 5.01
N LEU A 119 5.47 14.66 5.03
CA LEU A 119 6.81 15.17 5.39
C LEU A 119 7.36 16.18 4.37
N ILE A 120 6.97 16.09 3.10
CA ILE A 120 7.47 17.01 2.04
C ILE A 120 6.63 18.30 1.98
N LEU A 121 5.30 18.19 2.01
CA LEU A 121 4.39 19.30 1.72
C LEU A 121 3.37 19.58 2.83
N GLY A 122 3.46 18.91 3.98
CA GLY A 122 2.49 19.00 5.08
C GLY A 122 1.11 18.41 4.72
N LEU A 123 0.06 18.90 5.39
CA LEU A 123 -1.33 18.54 5.07
C LEU A 123 -1.71 18.68 3.59
N PRO A 124 -1.29 19.73 2.83
CA PRO A 124 -1.56 19.80 1.39
C PRO A 124 -1.08 18.57 0.62
N GLY A 125 0.14 18.10 0.88
CA GLY A 125 0.70 16.92 0.23
C GLY A 125 -0.05 15.65 0.58
N LEU A 126 -0.31 15.45 1.87
CA LEU A 126 -1.07 14.31 2.38
C LEU A 126 -2.45 14.20 1.73
N PHE A 127 -3.18 15.32 1.66
CA PHE A 127 -4.54 15.35 1.11
C PHE A 127 -4.55 15.11 -0.39
N CYS A 128 -3.63 15.74 -1.14
CA CYS A 128 -3.47 15.49 -2.57
C CYS A 128 -3.12 14.03 -2.84
N TYR A 129 -2.18 13.45 -2.09
CA TYR A 129 -1.83 12.04 -2.23
C TYR A 129 -3.06 11.13 -2.02
N LYS A 130 -3.81 11.34 -0.93
CA LYS A 130 -4.99 10.51 -0.66
C LYS A 130 -6.10 10.70 -1.68
N LEU A 131 -6.25 11.90 -2.24
CA LEU A 131 -7.14 12.11 -3.38
C LEU A 131 -6.70 11.29 -4.59
N VAL A 132 -5.41 11.32 -4.97
CA VAL A 132 -4.89 10.56 -6.12
C VAL A 132 -5.11 9.06 -5.93
N ASN A 133 -4.72 8.53 -4.77
CA ASN A 133 -4.87 7.11 -4.45
C ASN A 133 -6.34 6.65 -4.44
N THR A 134 -7.24 7.50 -3.92
CA THR A 134 -8.69 7.25 -3.96
C THR A 134 -9.23 7.32 -5.39
N ALA A 135 -8.78 8.31 -6.18
CA ALA A 135 -9.21 8.45 -7.58
C ALA A 135 -8.77 7.25 -8.42
N ASP A 136 -7.56 6.73 -8.23
CA ASP A 136 -7.13 5.51 -8.92
C ASP A 136 -8.02 4.30 -8.56
N SER A 137 -8.28 4.11 -7.26
CA SER A 137 -9.14 3.02 -6.79
C SER A 137 -10.61 3.15 -7.23
N MET A 138 -11.13 4.36 -7.46
CA MET A 138 -12.54 4.56 -7.83
C MET A 138 -12.77 4.60 -9.35
N ILE A 139 -11.86 5.24 -10.09
CA ILE A 139 -12.03 5.55 -11.51
C ILE A 139 -10.82 5.18 -12.37
N GLY A 140 -9.70 4.72 -11.80
CA GLY A 140 -8.50 4.30 -12.54
C GLY A 140 -8.62 2.96 -13.26
N TYR A 141 -9.68 2.18 -13.02
CA TYR A 141 -9.89 0.87 -13.62
C TYR A 141 -9.89 0.89 -15.16
N LYS A 142 -9.20 -0.09 -15.75
CA LYS A 142 -9.14 -0.31 -17.20
C LYS A 142 -10.40 -1.01 -17.75
N ASN A 143 -11.59 -0.64 -17.29
CA ASN A 143 -12.85 -1.13 -17.86
C ASN A 143 -13.35 -0.18 -18.98
N GLU A 144 -14.28 -0.65 -19.82
CA GLU A 144 -14.78 0.13 -20.97
C GLU A 144 -15.32 1.51 -20.58
N ARG A 145 -15.84 1.66 -19.35
CA ARG A 145 -16.41 2.89 -18.83
C ARG A 145 -15.36 3.93 -18.44
N PHE A 146 -14.28 3.52 -17.77
CA PHE A 146 -13.35 4.44 -17.13
C PHE A 146 -11.96 4.51 -17.77
N LYS A 147 -11.61 3.59 -18.68
CA LYS A 147 -10.28 3.52 -19.32
C LYS A 147 -9.77 4.86 -19.86
N ASP A 148 -10.64 5.68 -20.45
CA ASP A 148 -10.26 7.02 -20.93
C ASP A 148 -10.35 8.10 -19.85
N PHE A 149 -11.33 8.04 -18.96
CA PHE A 149 -11.57 9.09 -17.97
C PHE A 149 -10.56 9.02 -16.82
N GLY A 150 -10.30 7.84 -16.27
CA GLY A 150 -9.34 7.62 -15.18
C GLY A 150 -7.89 7.48 -15.61
N TRP A 151 -7.58 7.64 -16.90
CA TRP A 151 -6.20 7.49 -17.39
C TRP A 151 -5.22 8.41 -16.67
N ALA A 152 -5.63 9.65 -16.41
CA ALA A 152 -4.78 10.63 -15.74
C ALA A 152 -4.57 10.29 -14.25
N SER A 153 -5.60 9.81 -13.54
CA SER A 153 -5.47 9.43 -12.13
C SER A 153 -4.57 8.21 -11.97
N ALA A 154 -4.72 7.18 -12.80
CA ALA A 154 -3.87 6.00 -12.77
C ALA A 154 -2.40 6.33 -13.05
N ARG A 155 -2.12 7.20 -14.03
CA ARG A 155 -0.75 7.63 -14.33
C ARG A 155 -0.15 8.50 -13.25
N LEU A 156 -0.94 9.37 -12.63
CA LEU A 156 -0.46 10.19 -11.53
C LEU A 156 -0.19 9.34 -10.29
N ASP A 157 -1.05 8.36 -9.99
CA ASP A 157 -0.84 7.40 -8.90
C ASP A 157 0.50 6.65 -9.05
N ASP A 158 0.75 6.09 -10.24
CA ASP A 158 2.03 5.45 -10.58
C ASP A 158 3.25 6.36 -10.29
N VAL A 159 3.13 7.67 -10.56
CA VAL A 159 4.21 8.63 -10.32
C VAL A 159 4.37 8.95 -8.83
N VAL A 160 3.29 9.26 -8.13
CA VAL A 160 3.35 9.71 -6.73
C VAL A 160 3.71 8.57 -5.77
N ASN A 161 3.47 7.31 -6.17
CA ASN A 161 3.87 6.11 -5.42
C ASN A 161 5.27 5.59 -5.78
N PHE A 162 5.97 6.18 -6.77
CA PHE A 162 7.29 5.71 -7.19
C PHE A 162 8.30 5.67 -6.04
N ILE A 163 8.53 6.80 -5.37
CA ILE A 163 9.46 6.86 -4.23
C ILE A 163 8.90 6.11 -3.01
N PRO A 164 7.65 6.34 -2.58
CA PRO A 164 7.09 5.66 -1.41
C PRO A 164 7.13 4.13 -1.45
N ALA A 165 6.84 3.50 -2.59
CA ALA A 165 6.87 2.04 -2.70
C ALA A 165 8.27 1.47 -2.46
N ARG A 166 9.30 2.18 -2.93
CA ARG A 166 10.72 1.81 -2.75
C ARG A 166 11.18 2.04 -1.31
N LEU A 167 10.74 3.14 -0.68
CA LEU A 167 10.96 3.38 0.74
C LEU A 167 10.29 2.31 1.60
N THR A 168 9.08 1.89 1.26
CA THR A 168 8.35 0.82 1.94
C THR A 168 9.15 -0.49 1.90
N ALA A 169 9.63 -0.88 0.72
CA ALA A 169 10.50 -2.05 0.58
C ALA A 169 11.77 -1.95 1.43
N LEU A 170 12.43 -0.79 1.45
CA LEU A 170 13.62 -0.57 2.26
C LEU A 170 13.34 -0.70 3.77
N ILE A 171 12.23 -0.13 4.24
CA ILE A 171 11.80 -0.24 5.64
C ILE A 171 11.54 -1.70 5.99
N VAL A 172 10.87 -2.47 5.12
CA VAL A 172 10.60 -3.90 5.34
C VAL A 172 11.90 -4.71 5.37
N ILE A 173 12.84 -4.46 4.45
CA ILE A 173 14.16 -5.09 4.43
C ILE A 173 14.89 -4.83 5.76
N LEU A 174 14.98 -3.57 6.18
CA LEU A 174 15.61 -3.20 7.45
C LEU A 174 14.94 -3.87 8.64
N THR A 175 13.60 -3.81 8.69
CA THR A 175 12.78 -4.41 9.77
C THR A 175 13.02 -5.92 9.86
N SER A 176 13.07 -6.62 8.72
CA SER A 176 13.33 -8.06 8.69
C SER A 176 14.71 -8.40 9.25
N GLY A 177 15.72 -7.55 9.02
CA GLY A 177 17.06 -7.71 9.57
C GLY A 177 17.11 -7.55 11.09
N LEU A 178 16.35 -6.59 11.62
CA LEU A 178 16.28 -6.27 13.05
C LEU A 178 15.43 -7.27 13.84
N PHE A 179 14.31 -7.74 13.30
CA PHE A 179 13.30 -8.50 14.04
C PHE A 179 13.12 -9.96 13.60
N ILE A 180 13.70 -10.37 12.47
CA ILE A 180 13.69 -11.78 12.02
C ILE A 180 15.12 -12.34 12.05
N ASN A 181 15.98 -11.90 11.13
CA ASN A 181 17.44 -12.14 11.11
C ASN A 181 18.07 -11.54 9.84
N ARG A 182 19.41 -11.50 9.80
CA ARG A 182 20.19 -11.03 8.64
C ARG A 182 19.91 -11.78 7.34
N LYS A 183 19.63 -13.09 7.39
CA LYS A 183 19.32 -13.90 6.19
C LYS A 183 17.99 -13.47 5.56
N ALA A 184 16.98 -13.17 6.37
CA ALA A 184 15.69 -12.68 5.91
C ALA A 184 15.83 -11.31 5.20
N ALA A 185 16.64 -10.40 5.74
CA ALA A 185 16.93 -9.13 5.07
C ALA A 185 17.65 -9.31 3.74
N ALA A 186 18.66 -10.20 3.70
CA ALA A 186 19.39 -10.51 2.47
C ALA A 186 18.46 -11.09 1.41
N LYS A 187 17.57 -12.04 1.78
CA LYS A 187 16.60 -12.63 0.87
C LYS A 187 15.55 -11.62 0.39
N SER A 188 15.02 -10.78 1.29
CA SER A 188 14.12 -9.68 0.95
C SER A 188 14.74 -8.74 -0.10
N LEU A 189 16.00 -8.34 0.10
CA LEU A 189 16.74 -7.51 -0.85
C LEU A 189 16.99 -8.21 -2.20
N GLU A 190 17.35 -9.50 -2.18
CA GLU A 190 17.53 -10.32 -3.39
C GLU A 190 16.25 -10.36 -4.22
N VAL A 191 15.12 -10.69 -3.59
CA VAL A 191 13.81 -10.79 -4.25
C VAL A 191 13.37 -9.44 -4.81
N VAL A 192 13.51 -8.34 -4.04
CA VAL A 192 13.19 -6.99 -4.53
C VAL A 192 14.02 -6.63 -5.78
N LYS A 193 15.32 -6.94 -5.79
CA LYS A 193 16.18 -6.65 -6.94
C LYS A 193 15.80 -7.48 -8.17
N LYS A 194 15.47 -8.76 -7.96
CA LYS A 194 15.20 -9.72 -9.03
C LYS A 194 13.80 -9.57 -9.62
N ASP A 195 12.78 -9.44 -8.77
CA ASP A 195 11.38 -9.69 -9.17
C ASP A 195 10.51 -8.42 -9.19
N ALA A 196 10.83 -7.38 -8.40
CA ALA A 196 9.92 -6.23 -8.21
C ALA A 196 9.56 -5.48 -9.50
N ARG A 197 10.48 -5.43 -10.48
CA ARG A 197 10.27 -4.75 -11.77
C ARG A 197 9.46 -5.55 -12.78
N HIS A 198 9.24 -6.84 -12.52
CA HIS A 198 8.43 -7.70 -13.38
C HIS A 198 6.92 -7.62 -13.04
N HIS A 199 6.57 -6.91 -11.97
CA HIS A 199 5.19 -6.66 -11.59
C HIS A 199 4.49 -5.73 -12.60
N HIS A 200 3.18 -5.90 -12.83
CA HIS A 200 2.41 -5.11 -13.79
C HIS A 200 2.28 -3.64 -13.39
N SER A 201 2.15 -3.37 -12.09
CA SER A 201 2.30 -2.04 -11.49
C SER A 201 3.79 -1.73 -11.28
N PRO A 202 4.26 -0.52 -11.64
CA PRO A 202 5.65 -0.09 -11.45
C PRO A 202 6.06 0.07 -9.97
N ASN A 203 5.09 -0.03 -9.06
CA ASN A 203 5.24 0.26 -7.64
C ASN A 203 4.94 -0.94 -6.75
N ALA A 204 3.80 -1.61 -6.94
CA ALA A 204 3.32 -2.66 -6.01
C ALA A 204 4.31 -3.82 -5.83
N GLY A 205 5.07 -4.16 -6.88
CA GLY A 205 6.07 -5.22 -6.81
C GLY A 205 7.20 -4.96 -5.79
N PHE A 206 7.48 -3.71 -5.42
CA PHE A 206 8.53 -3.41 -4.43
C PHE A 206 8.17 -3.86 -3.02
N PRO A 207 7.08 -3.38 -2.39
CA PRO A 207 6.70 -3.85 -1.07
C PRO A 207 6.33 -5.34 -1.08
N GLU A 208 5.63 -5.85 -2.10
CA GLU A 208 5.28 -7.27 -2.17
C GLU A 208 6.52 -8.18 -2.16
N CYS A 209 7.50 -7.92 -3.03
CA CYS A 209 8.76 -8.67 -3.05
C CYS A 209 9.51 -8.58 -1.72
N ALA A 210 9.45 -7.42 -1.05
CA ALA A 210 10.10 -7.26 0.24
C ALA A 210 9.48 -8.17 1.31
N PHE A 211 8.14 -8.25 1.36
CA PHE A 211 7.43 -9.19 2.22
C PHE A 211 7.67 -10.65 1.81
N ALA A 212 7.62 -10.97 0.52
CA ALA A 212 7.85 -12.30 -0.03
C ALA A 212 9.20 -12.86 0.42
N GLY A 213 10.28 -12.09 0.22
CA GLY A 213 11.62 -12.51 0.62
C GLY A 213 11.86 -12.50 2.14
N ALA A 214 11.25 -11.57 2.89
CA ALA A 214 11.39 -11.53 4.35
C ALA A 214 10.67 -12.70 5.05
N LEU A 215 9.54 -13.14 4.51
CA LEU A 215 8.76 -14.27 5.04
C LEU A 215 9.15 -15.62 4.44
N ASP A 216 9.95 -15.58 3.36
CA ASP A 216 10.36 -16.68 2.50
C ASP A 216 9.18 -17.43 1.88
N VAL A 217 8.22 -16.68 1.34
CA VAL A 217 7.02 -17.20 0.68
C VAL A 217 6.94 -16.80 -0.78
N LYS A 218 6.27 -17.61 -1.59
CA LYS A 218 5.86 -17.26 -2.95
C LYS A 218 4.64 -16.34 -2.92
N LEU A 219 4.74 -15.18 -3.56
CA LEU A 219 3.60 -14.30 -3.84
C LEU A 219 3.36 -14.22 -5.36
N LEU A 220 2.33 -13.48 -5.78
CA LEU A 220 1.86 -13.38 -7.16
C LEU A 220 1.38 -14.71 -7.74
N GLY A 221 2.03 -15.30 -8.74
CA GLY A 221 1.69 -16.59 -9.34
C GLY A 221 0.35 -16.62 -10.11
N PRO A 222 -0.01 -17.79 -10.68
CA PRO A 222 -1.19 -17.95 -11.53
C PRO A 222 -2.48 -17.47 -10.86
N ARG A 223 -3.31 -16.75 -11.62
CA ARG A 223 -4.61 -16.20 -11.21
C ARG A 223 -5.72 -16.72 -12.12
N ILE A 224 -6.94 -16.80 -11.61
CA ILE A 224 -8.12 -17.06 -12.43
C ILE A 224 -8.93 -15.75 -12.49
N TYR A 225 -9.14 -15.23 -13.70
CA TYR A 225 -10.01 -14.08 -13.95
C TYR A 225 -11.14 -14.49 -14.89
N SER A 226 -12.40 -14.34 -14.47
CA SER A 226 -13.56 -14.64 -15.31
C SER A 226 -13.55 -16.05 -15.94
N GLY A 227 -12.95 -17.03 -15.25
CA GLY A 227 -12.80 -18.41 -15.73
C GLY A 227 -11.54 -18.69 -16.56
N GLU A 228 -10.75 -17.67 -16.93
CA GLU A 228 -9.49 -17.84 -17.65
C GLU A 228 -8.30 -17.82 -16.69
N ALA A 229 -7.39 -18.78 -16.86
CA ALA A 229 -6.13 -18.80 -16.12
C ALA A 229 -5.15 -17.80 -16.75
N VAL A 230 -4.75 -16.80 -15.98
CA VAL A 230 -3.66 -15.89 -16.31
C VAL A 230 -2.40 -16.42 -15.63
N ASP A 231 -1.45 -16.85 -16.45
CA ASP A 231 -0.16 -17.33 -15.98
C ASP A 231 0.74 -16.14 -15.63
N GLU A 232 0.68 -15.70 -14.38
CA GLU A 232 1.60 -14.72 -13.82
C GLU A 232 2.74 -15.45 -13.11
N PRO A 233 4.01 -15.04 -13.31
CA PRO A 233 5.13 -15.64 -12.61
C PRO A 233 5.03 -15.38 -11.10
N PHE A 234 5.53 -16.30 -10.29
CA PHE A 234 5.68 -16.09 -8.86
C PHE A 234 6.78 -15.06 -8.57
N GLN A 235 6.54 -14.19 -7.59
CA GLN A 235 7.62 -13.50 -6.87
C GLN A 235 8.22 -14.45 -5.83
N ASN A 236 9.54 -14.42 -5.68
CA ASN A 236 10.29 -15.34 -4.82
C ASN A 236 9.96 -16.82 -5.13
N ASP A 237 10.10 -17.24 -6.39
CA ASP A 237 9.73 -18.60 -6.81
C ASP A 237 10.52 -19.73 -6.10
N SER A 238 11.65 -19.43 -5.46
CA SER A 238 12.36 -20.38 -4.60
C SER A 238 11.71 -20.57 -3.21
N GLY A 239 10.79 -19.69 -2.81
CA GLY A 239 10.16 -19.68 -1.50
C GLY A 239 9.11 -20.78 -1.33
N LYS A 240 8.57 -20.89 -0.12
CA LYS A 240 7.49 -21.85 0.18
C LYS A 240 6.13 -21.30 -0.25
N MET A 241 5.15 -22.18 -0.49
CA MET A 241 3.75 -21.76 -0.64
C MET A 241 3.26 -21.09 0.64
N ALA A 242 2.52 -19.98 0.51
CA ALA A 242 2.01 -19.25 1.66
C ALA A 242 1.00 -20.11 2.43
N ARG A 243 1.10 -20.07 3.76
CA ARG A 243 0.19 -20.77 4.68
C ARG A 243 -0.47 -19.78 5.63
N PRO A 244 -1.56 -20.16 6.33
CA PRO A 244 -2.24 -19.26 7.25
C PRO A 244 -1.33 -18.63 8.32
N ALA A 245 -0.32 -19.37 8.79
CA ALA A 245 0.68 -18.86 9.74
C ALA A 245 1.52 -17.70 9.18
N ASP A 246 1.70 -17.64 7.86
CA ASP A 246 2.46 -16.56 7.21
C ASP A 246 1.65 -15.25 7.14
N ILE A 247 0.31 -15.29 7.16
CA ILE A 247 -0.53 -14.09 7.30
C ILE A 247 -0.24 -13.40 8.64
N TYR A 248 -0.20 -14.18 9.72
CA TYR A 248 0.15 -13.66 11.04
C TYR A 248 1.56 -13.07 11.08
N ARG A 249 2.54 -13.77 10.47
CA ARG A 249 3.92 -13.26 10.37
C ARG A 249 3.99 -11.97 9.54
N ALA A 250 3.20 -11.86 8.48
CA ALA A 250 3.10 -10.66 7.65
C ALA A 250 2.53 -9.47 8.45
N ILE A 251 1.43 -9.66 9.18
CA ILE A 251 0.86 -8.62 10.07
C ILE A 251 1.90 -8.17 11.10
N ARG A 252 2.65 -9.10 11.69
CA ARG A 252 3.70 -8.76 12.65
C ARG A 252 4.83 -7.96 12.00
N LEU A 253 5.29 -8.38 10.82
CA LEU A 253 6.33 -7.66 10.07
C LEU A 253 5.86 -6.24 9.72
N PHE A 254 4.63 -6.10 9.22
CA PHE A 254 4.01 -4.81 8.95
C PHE A 254 4.02 -3.90 10.19
N LYS A 255 3.50 -4.37 11.33
CA LYS A 255 3.48 -3.59 12.58
C LYS A 255 4.88 -3.13 12.98
N ARG A 256 5.87 -4.02 12.92
CA ARG A 256 7.28 -3.67 13.22
C ARG A 256 7.85 -2.68 12.22
N SER A 257 7.48 -2.77 10.95
CA SER A 257 7.88 -1.77 9.94
C SER A 257 7.28 -0.41 10.21
N MET A 258 6.04 -0.34 10.70
CA MET A 258 5.43 0.92 11.13
C MET A 258 6.10 1.47 12.39
N ASP A 259 6.46 0.62 13.37
CA ASP A 259 7.25 1.03 14.55
C ASP A 259 8.60 1.65 14.13
N VAL A 260 9.30 1.02 13.17
CA VAL A 260 10.58 1.50 12.64
C VAL A 260 10.41 2.84 11.89
N LEU A 261 9.37 2.96 11.04
CA LEU A 261 9.06 4.22 10.36
C LEU A 261 8.81 5.35 11.37
N PHE A 262 7.98 5.08 12.39
CA PHE A 262 7.70 6.05 13.45
C PHE A 262 8.99 6.48 14.17
N LEU A 263 9.87 5.54 14.52
CA LEU A 263 11.14 5.85 15.17
C LEU A 263 12.04 6.71 14.27
N ILE A 264 12.13 6.40 12.97
CA ILE A 264 12.90 7.21 12.00
C ILE A 264 12.38 8.65 11.99
N ILE A 265 11.06 8.84 11.91
CA ILE A 265 10.43 10.16 11.89
C ILE A 265 10.67 10.89 13.20
N LEU A 266 10.53 10.21 14.35
CA LEU A 266 10.78 10.78 15.66
C LEU A 266 12.23 11.27 15.79
N VAL A 267 13.21 10.48 15.33
CA VAL A 267 14.62 10.86 15.35
C VAL A 267 14.87 12.08 14.45
N VAL A 268 14.33 12.08 13.23
CA VAL A 268 14.46 13.23 12.30
C VAL A 268 13.84 14.49 12.91
N PHE A 269 12.65 14.37 13.51
CA PHE A 269 11.96 15.46 14.19
C PHE A 269 12.80 16.01 15.35
N LEU A 270 13.33 15.15 16.22
CA LEU A 270 14.17 15.57 17.34
C LEU A 270 15.45 16.27 16.87
N ILE A 271 16.11 15.76 15.81
CA ILE A 271 17.30 16.42 15.24
C ILE A 271 16.95 17.81 14.69
N ALA A 272 15.78 17.98 14.06
CA ALA A 272 15.34 19.25 13.49
C ALA A 272 14.88 20.27 14.55
N PHE A 273 14.48 19.83 15.74
CA PHE A 273 14.02 20.69 16.84
C PHE A 273 15.09 20.99 17.91
N VAL A 274 16.14 20.16 17.99
CA VAL A 274 17.26 20.35 18.92
C VAL A 274 18.37 21.22 18.31
N ASN A 275 18.40 21.37 16.99
CA ASN A 275 19.26 22.34 16.28
C ASN A 275 18.47 23.60 15.90
#